data_AF-A0A853JAR6-F1
#
_entry.id   AF-A0A853JAR6-F1
#
_cell.length_a   1.000
_cell.length_b   1.000
_cell.length_c   1.000
_cell.angle_alpha   90.00
_cell.angle_beta   90.00
_cell.angle_gamma   90.00
#
_symmetry.space_group_name_H-M   'P 1'
#
loop_
_entity.id
_entity.type
_entity.pdbx_description
1 polymer ?
#
loop_
_entity_poly.entity_id
_entity_poly.type
_entity_poly.pdbx_seq_one_letter_code
_entity_poly.pdbx_strand_id
1 'polypeptide(L)'
;GVPGDAGPLPLPAGFPGDVYLPPRYEIDSVLDMDGTTMVNLRVSGQVDALFADAGGAMTRLGWQRTLSRRDAGHSAVLAFEKGPRTAVLSFARGHGAGDVTLGLQLHDRQQ
;
A
#
# COMPACT_ATOMS: atom_id res chain seq x y z
N GLY A 1 30.11 8.01 -14.61
CA GLY A 1 29.37 7.08 -15.46
C GLY A 1 27.98 6.95 -14.91
N VAL A 2 26.95 7.15 -15.74
CA VAL A 2 25.65 6.53 -15.46
C VAL A 2 25.78 5.04 -15.72
N PRO A 3 25.10 4.20 -14.94
CA PRO A 3 23.75 3.83 -15.34
C PRO A 3 22.75 4.06 -14.22
N GLY A 4 21.62 4.67 -14.57
CA GLY A 4 20.39 4.52 -13.80
C GLY A 4 19.94 3.08 -13.90
N ASP A 5 20.52 2.22 -13.08
CA ASP A 5 19.92 0.94 -12.72
C ASP A 5 18.87 1.26 -11.66
N ALA A 6 17.75 1.85 -12.09
CA ALA A 6 16.54 1.83 -11.29
C ALA A 6 15.94 0.42 -11.43
N GLY A 7 16.69 -0.58 -10.95
CA GLY A 7 16.12 -1.89 -10.66
C GLY A 7 14.95 -1.73 -9.69
N PRO A 8 14.03 -2.71 -9.63
CA PRO A 8 12.88 -2.63 -8.74
C PRO A 8 13.36 -2.32 -7.33
N LEU A 9 12.91 -1.19 -6.77
CA LEU A 9 13.28 -0.81 -5.40
C LEU A 9 12.86 -1.95 -4.47
N PRO A 10 13.75 -2.45 -3.60
CA PRO A 10 13.40 -3.49 -2.65
C PRO A 10 12.53 -2.92 -1.53
N LEU A 11 11.68 -3.76 -0.94
CA LEU A 11 10.99 -3.43 0.30
C LEU A 11 12.02 -3.24 1.43
N PRO A 12 11.73 -2.38 2.43
CA PRO A 12 12.63 -2.18 3.55
C PRO A 12 12.78 -3.48 4.35
N ALA A 13 13.96 -3.71 4.94
CA ALA A 13 14.34 -4.99 5.57
C ALA A 13 13.49 -5.40 6.79
N GLY A 14 12.58 -4.54 7.26
CA GLY A 14 11.63 -4.81 8.34
C GLY A 14 10.16 -4.80 7.92
N PHE A 15 9.87 -4.78 6.62
CA PHE A 15 8.49 -4.70 6.14
C PHE A 15 7.69 -5.96 6.52
N PRO A 16 6.52 -5.84 7.18
CA PRO A 16 5.77 -6.99 7.62
C PRO A 16 5.18 -7.77 6.44
N GLY A 17 5.39 -9.08 6.45
CA GLY A 17 4.76 -10.00 5.48
C GLY A 17 3.26 -10.20 5.71
N ASP A 18 2.69 -9.67 6.79
CA ASP A 18 1.27 -9.75 7.09
C ASP A 18 0.45 -8.57 6.57
N VAL A 19 1.00 -7.78 5.63
CA VAL A 19 0.29 -6.70 4.92
C VAL A 19 0.06 -7.08 3.47
N TYR A 20 -1.09 -6.69 2.93
CA TYR A 20 -1.41 -6.90 1.52
C TYR A 20 -0.47 -6.13 0.60
N LEU A 21 0.12 -6.85 -0.35
CA LEU A 21 0.80 -6.30 -1.52
C LEU A 21 0.16 -6.92 -2.77
N PRO A 22 -0.11 -6.13 -3.83
CA PRO A 22 -0.65 -6.66 -5.07
C PRO A 22 0.28 -7.72 -5.69
N PRO A 23 -0.20 -8.60 -6.57
CA PRO A 23 0.64 -9.62 -7.20
C PRO A 23 1.62 -9.05 -8.24
N ARG A 24 1.33 -7.88 -8.81
CA ARG A 24 2.19 -7.16 -9.75
C ARG A 24 2.25 -5.69 -9.35
N TYR A 25 3.39 -5.25 -8.85
CA TYR A 25 3.62 -3.86 -8.49
C TYR A 25 5.05 -3.46 -8.80
N GLU A 26 5.24 -2.16 -8.99
CA GLU A 26 6.54 -1.51 -9.01
C GLU A 26 6.62 -0.58 -7.82
N ILE A 27 7.75 -0.57 -7.12
CA ILE A 27 7.95 0.32 -5.99
C ILE A 27 8.45 1.66 -6.53
N ASP A 28 7.65 2.71 -6.33
CA ASP A 28 7.95 4.07 -6.77
C ASP A 28 8.82 4.80 -5.72
N SER A 29 8.52 4.61 -4.44
CA SER A 29 9.29 5.16 -3.32
C SER A 29 9.05 4.39 -2.03
N VAL A 30 10.08 4.30 -1.19
CA VAL A 30 10.00 3.77 0.17
C VAL A 30 10.55 4.82 1.12
N LEU A 31 9.82 5.09 2.19
CA LEU A 31 10.23 5.95 3.28
C LEU A 31 10.04 5.20 4.58
N ASP A 32 11.09 5.10 5.37
CA ASP A 32 11.06 4.53 6.71
C ASP A 32 11.47 5.64 7.69
N MET A 33 10.57 5.97 8.61
CA MET A 33 10.71 7.07 9.56
C MET A 33 10.12 6.67 10.91
N ASP A 34 10.99 6.44 11.90
CA ASP A 34 10.70 6.33 13.33
C ASP A 34 9.33 5.67 13.64
N GLY A 35 9.22 4.37 13.39
CA GLY A 35 8.00 3.58 13.63
C GLY A 35 6.91 3.72 12.56
N THR A 36 7.16 4.46 11.48
CA THR A 36 6.27 4.59 10.33
C THR A 36 6.99 4.18 9.04
N THR A 37 6.45 3.19 8.35
CA THR A 37 6.92 2.78 7.03
C THR A 37 5.88 3.17 5.99
N MET A 38 6.28 3.99 5.04
CA MET A 38 5.45 4.42 3.92
C MET A 38 6.04 3.88 2.61
N VAL A 39 5.22 3.18 1.84
CA VAL A 39 5.57 2.57 0.57
C VAL A 39 4.61 3.07 -0.48
N ASN A 40 5.14 3.69 -1.53
CA ASN A 40 4.37 4.08 -2.70
C ASN A 40 4.60 3.09 -3.81
N LEU A 41 3.52 2.47 -4.29
CA LEU A 41 3.54 1.43 -5.29
C LEU A 41 2.79 1.90 -6.53
N ARG A 42 3.33 1.59 -7.71
CA ARG A 42 2.60 1.67 -8.97
C ARG A 42 2.08 0.29 -9.32
N VAL A 43 0.80 0.22 -9.64
CA VAL A 43 0.09 -1.03 -9.86
C VAL A 43 -0.78 -0.85 -11.09
N SER A 44 -0.66 -1.73 -12.08
CA SER A 44 -1.58 -1.73 -13.21
C SER A 44 -2.91 -2.35 -12.80
N GLY A 45 -4.03 -1.68 -13.06
CA GLY A 45 -5.35 -2.19 -12.72
C GLY A 45 -6.41 -1.11 -12.53
N GLN A 46 -7.45 -1.47 -11.79
CA GLN A 46 -8.54 -0.57 -11.45
C GLN A 46 -8.60 -0.37 -9.94
N VAL A 47 -8.82 0.88 -9.51
CA VAL A 47 -8.92 1.25 -8.09
C VAL A 47 -9.93 0.37 -7.35
N ASP A 48 -11.10 0.12 -7.93
CA ASP A 48 -12.17 -0.65 -7.27
C ASP A 48 -11.79 -2.13 -7.06
N ALA A 49 -11.13 -2.74 -8.05
CA ALA A 49 -10.65 -4.12 -7.96
C ALA A 49 -9.54 -4.25 -6.91
N LEU A 50 -8.56 -3.35 -6.91
CA LEU A 50 -7.46 -3.33 -5.93
C LEU A 50 -7.99 -3.06 -4.52
N PHE A 51 -8.97 -2.18 -4.37
CA PHE A 51 -9.64 -1.90 -3.11
C PHE A 51 -10.35 -3.15 -2.56
N ALA A 52 -11.12 -3.84 -3.39
CA ALA A 52 -11.83 -5.05 -2.97
C ALA A 52 -10.87 -6.17 -2.59
N ASP A 53 -9.81 -6.37 -3.37
CA ASP A 53 -8.79 -7.40 -3.12
C ASP A 53 -8.00 -7.12 -1.84
N ALA A 54 -7.50 -5.89 -1.69
CA ALA A 54 -6.80 -5.45 -0.48
C ALA A 54 -7.66 -5.60 0.77
N GLY A 55 -8.94 -5.20 0.68
CA GLY A 55 -9.92 -5.39 1.73
C GLY A 55 -10.05 -6.84 2.19
N GLY A 56 -10.24 -7.76 1.22
CA GLY A 56 -10.38 -9.18 1.49
C GLY A 56 -9.10 -9.81 2.04
N ALA A 57 -7.95 -9.48 1.46
CA ALA A 57 -6.65 -10.01 1.87
C ALA A 57 -6.29 -9.56 3.30
N MET A 58 -6.37 -8.27 3.60
CA MET A 58 -6.08 -7.73 4.94
C MET A 58 -6.96 -8.38 6.02
N THR A 59 -8.26 -8.54 5.76
CA THR A 59 -9.16 -9.23 6.70
C THR A 59 -8.77 -10.71 6.90
N ARG A 60 -8.36 -11.42 5.84
CA ARG A 60 -7.84 -12.81 5.96
C ARG A 60 -6.54 -12.88 6.75
N LEU A 61 -5.71 -11.84 6.69
CA LEU A 61 -4.46 -11.70 7.44
C LEU A 61 -4.68 -11.25 8.91
N GLY A 62 -5.95 -11.13 9.34
CA GLY A 62 -6.34 -10.80 10.71
C GLY A 62 -6.41 -9.30 11.01
N TRP A 63 -6.34 -8.44 10.00
CA TRP A 63 -6.52 -7.01 10.18
C TRP A 63 -8.00 -6.64 10.30
N GLN A 64 -8.30 -5.79 11.28
CA GLN A 64 -9.64 -5.22 11.47
C GLN A 64 -9.77 -3.96 10.64
N ARG A 65 -10.76 -3.91 9.74
CA ARG A 65 -11.02 -2.75 8.90
C ARG A 65 -11.74 -1.67 9.70
N THR A 66 -11.13 -0.50 9.81
CA THR A 66 -11.64 0.63 10.60
C THR A 66 -12.20 1.73 9.74
N LEU A 67 -11.59 1.95 8.56
CA LEU A 67 -12.05 2.90 7.56
C LEU A 67 -12.17 2.21 6.21
N SER A 68 -13.24 2.56 5.51
CA SER A 68 -13.51 2.11 4.15
C SER A 68 -14.20 3.23 3.40
N ARG A 69 -13.41 4.10 2.76
CA ARG A 69 -13.90 5.23 1.99
C ARG A 69 -13.57 5.01 0.52
N ARG A 70 -14.56 5.21 -0.34
CA ARG A 70 -14.36 5.30 -1.79
C ARG A 70 -14.84 6.67 -2.23
N ASP A 71 -14.00 7.38 -2.96
CA ASP A 71 -14.39 8.53 -3.75
C ASP A 71 -14.82 8.02 -5.13
N ALA A 72 -15.83 8.64 -5.73
CA ALA A 72 -16.50 8.10 -6.91
C ALA A 72 -15.56 7.98 -8.13
N GLY A 73 -14.84 6.86 -8.23
CA GLY A 73 -14.03 6.44 -9.37
C GLY A 73 -12.58 6.93 -9.41
N HIS A 74 -12.17 7.85 -8.54
CA HIS A 74 -10.86 8.49 -8.62
C HIS A 74 -9.89 8.03 -7.54
N SER A 75 -10.39 7.78 -6.33
CA SER A 75 -9.57 7.36 -5.21
C SER A 75 -10.34 6.52 -4.21
N ALA A 76 -9.62 5.72 -3.44
CA ALA A 76 -10.18 4.95 -2.34
C ALA A 76 -9.18 4.88 -1.19
N VAL A 77 -9.68 4.75 0.02
CA VAL A 77 -8.86 4.64 1.23
C VAL A 77 -9.43 3.55 2.11
N LEU A 78 -8.56 2.62 2.49
CA LEU A 78 -8.81 1.63 3.53
C LEU A 78 -7.89 1.94 4.70
N ALA A 79 -8.42 1.89 5.91
CA ALA A 79 -7.60 1.83 7.11
C ALA A 79 -7.92 0.57 7.89
N PHE A 80 -6.87 0.02 8.46
CA PHE A 80 -6.91 -1.20 9.23
C PHE A 80 -6.11 -1.07 10.51
N GLU A 81 -6.46 -1.86 11.50
CA GLU A 81 -5.73 -1.99 12.75
C GLU A 81 -5.55 -3.47 13.14
N LYS A 82 -4.43 -3.76 13.80
CA LYS A 82 -4.05 -5.08 14.26
C LYS A 82 -3.22 -4.95 15.54
N GLY A 83 -3.91 -4.89 16.67
CA GLY A 83 -3.29 -4.61 17.97
C GLY A 83 -2.67 -3.20 17.98
N PRO A 84 -1.37 -3.03 18.27
CA PRO A 84 -0.71 -1.72 18.27
C PRO A 84 -0.38 -1.18 16.87
N ARG A 85 -0.63 -1.98 15.82
CA ARG A 85 -0.29 -1.64 14.44
C ARG A 85 -1.49 -1.05 13.71
N THR A 86 -1.26 -0.02 12.91
CA THR A 86 -2.24 0.51 11.97
C THR A 86 -1.67 0.51 10.55
N ALA A 87 -2.52 0.21 9.58
CA ALA A 87 -2.17 0.20 8.16
C ALA A 87 -3.21 1.00 7.39
N VAL A 88 -2.76 1.97 6.61
CA VAL A 88 -3.60 2.77 5.72
C VAL A 88 -3.19 2.49 4.30
N LEU A 89 -4.13 2.07 3.47
CA LEU A 89 -3.95 1.83 2.05
C LEU A 89 -4.78 2.88 1.30
N SER A 90 -4.10 3.77 0.59
CA SER A 90 -4.70 4.74 -0.31
C SER A 90 -4.47 4.31 -1.75
N PHE A 91 -5.54 4.38 -2.54
CA PHE A 91 -5.55 4.04 -3.95
C PHE A 91 -5.94 5.31 -4.69
N ALA A 92 -5.17 5.71 -5.68
CA ALA A 92 -5.48 6.83 -6.55
C ALA A 92 -5.15 6.48 -7.98
N ARG A 93 -5.89 7.02 -8.95
CA ARG A 93 -5.52 6.87 -10.35
C ARG A 93 -4.14 7.50 -10.58
N GLY A 94 -3.22 6.71 -11.13
CA GLY A 94 -1.86 7.14 -11.46
C GLY A 94 -1.80 8.02 -12.70
N HIS A 95 -0.60 8.45 -13.06
CA HIS A 95 -0.36 9.31 -14.23
C HIS A 95 -0.52 8.57 -15.57
N GLY A 96 -0.21 7.26 -15.61
CA GLY A 96 -0.36 6.43 -16.80
C GLY A 96 -1.77 5.89 -17.01
N ALA A 97 -2.11 5.59 -18.26
CA ALA A 97 -3.42 5.05 -18.62
C ALA A 97 -3.59 3.62 -18.05
N GLY A 98 -4.39 3.49 -16.98
CA GLY A 98 -4.61 2.21 -16.32
C GLY A 98 -3.66 1.92 -15.16
N ASP A 99 -2.83 2.90 -14.78
CA ASP A 99 -2.02 2.81 -13.57
C ASP A 99 -2.81 3.31 -12.35
N VAL A 100 -2.53 2.66 -11.23
CA VAL A 100 -3.02 3.03 -9.91
C VAL A 100 -1.81 3.22 -9.02
N THR A 101 -1.77 4.36 -8.35
CA THR A 101 -0.84 4.60 -7.25
C THR A 101 -1.46 4.04 -5.98
N LEU A 102 -0.78 3.08 -5.37
CA LEU A 102 -1.10 2.51 -4.07
C LEU A 102 -0.11 3.05 -3.04
N GLY A 103 -0.58 3.94 -2.20
CA GLY A 103 0.13 4.37 -1.00
C GLY A 103 -0.19 3.43 0.16
N LEU A 104 0.81 2.76 0.69
CA LEU A 104 0.71 2.01 1.93
C LEU A 104 1.45 2.78 3.02
N GLN A 105 0.77 3.05 4.12
CA GLN A 105 1.37 3.59 5.32
C GLN A 105 1.12 2.62 6.46
N LEU A 106 2.20 2.07 6.98
CA LEU A 106 2.21 1.23 8.17
C LEU A 106 2.75 2.05 9.32
N HIS A 107 2.07 2.02 10.46
CA HIS A 107 2.55 2.59 11.70
C HIS A 107 2.55 1.52 12.77
N ASP A 108 3.71 1.27 13.37
CA ASP A 108 3.83 0.44 14.57
C ASP A 108 3.89 1.36 15.76
N ARG A 109 2.80 1.41 16.53
CA ARG A 109 2.78 2.18 17.77
C ARG A 109 3.44 1.35 18.86
N GLN A 110 4.76 1.17 18.76
CA GLN A 110 5.55 0.54 19.82
C GLN A 110 5.48 1.46 21.05
N GLN A 111 4.81 0.98 22.09
CA GLN A 111 4.77 1.57 23.44
C GLN A 111 5.97 1.05 24.24
#